data_AF-W7BGC6-F1
#
_entry.id   AF-W7BGC6-F1
#
_cell.length_a   1.000
_cell.length_b   1.000
_cell.length_c   1.000
_cell.angle_alpha   90.00
_cell.angle_beta   90.00
_cell.angle_gamma   90.00
#
_symmetry.space_group_name_H-M   'P 1'
#
loop_
_entity.id
_entity.type
_entity.pdbx_description
1 polymer ?
#
loop_
_entity_poly.entity_id
_entity_poly.type
_entity_poly.pdbx_seq_one_letter_code
_entity_poly.pdbx_strand_id
1 'polypeptide(L)'
;MVAVQDKEHGMKKISLSIILILTIFVIGCSNQEKKVEPITSWKNEDKEVSAQEFKELTKSNNALEYKNGKFIIHDEDAVVKSQAGDVTTYFVQNAYIPMTDAETIIKKDKWTKREFLTQYIGAAQNITVNEKDKTVEVFFITGPRGYGELRVLFDGNKAGTVTNTF
;
A
#
# COMPACT_ATOMS: atom_id res chain seq x y z
N MET A 1 -65.72 12.51 12.79
CA MET A 1 -66.96 12.32 12.00
C MET A 1 -66.62 12.61 10.55
N VAL A 2 -66.44 11.55 9.76
CA VAL A 2 -67.29 11.18 8.59
C VAL A 2 -67.11 12.23 7.47
N ALA A 3 -66.25 11.99 6.46
CA ALA A 3 -66.53 11.22 5.24
C ALA A 3 -67.62 11.91 4.37
N VAL A 4 -67.61 11.97 3.04
CA VAL A 4 -66.87 11.32 1.95
C VAL A 4 -67.54 11.88 0.67
N GLN A 5 -66.76 12.13 -0.41
CA GLN A 5 -67.11 12.06 -1.85
C GLN A 5 -68.34 12.85 -2.36
N ASP A 6 -68.53 13.16 -3.64
CA ASP A 6 -67.87 12.94 -4.92
C ASP A 6 -68.56 13.91 -5.90
N LYS A 7 -67.97 14.04 -7.10
CA LYS A 7 -68.58 14.34 -8.43
C LYS A 7 -67.82 15.45 -9.14
N GLU A 8 -67.60 15.40 -10.45
CA GLU A 8 -67.64 14.38 -11.49
C GLU A 8 -67.14 15.10 -12.76
N HIS A 9 -66.71 14.31 -13.74
CA HIS A 9 -66.78 14.62 -15.18
C HIS A 9 -65.77 15.59 -15.82
N GLY A 10 -65.04 15.05 -16.82
CA GLY A 10 -64.42 15.87 -17.86
C GLY A 10 -63.33 15.18 -18.69
N MET A 11 -63.58 14.03 -19.31
CA MET A 11 -62.69 13.49 -20.35
C MET A 11 -62.75 14.36 -21.63
N LYS A 12 -61.59 14.81 -22.16
CA LYS A 12 -61.23 14.77 -23.60
C LYS A 12 -59.80 15.27 -23.91
N LYS A 13 -58.95 14.32 -24.37
CA LYS A 13 -57.93 14.33 -25.46
C LYS A 13 -56.88 15.47 -25.56
N ILE A 14 -55.59 15.11 -25.60
CA ILE A 14 -54.71 15.02 -26.81
C ILE A 14 -53.27 14.60 -26.39
N SER A 15 -52.69 13.74 -27.21
CA SER A 15 -51.43 13.00 -27.08
C SER A 15 -50.15 13.83 -27.30
N LEU A 16 -49.05 13.47 -26.64
CA LEU A 16 -47.70 13.55 -27.22
C LEU A 16 -46.73 12.60 -26.49
N SER A 17 -46.31 11.56 -27.21
CA SER A 17 -45.20 10.68 -26.87
C SER A 17 -43.88 11.45 -26.83
N ILE A 18 -43.08 11.27 -25.79
CA ILE A 18 -41.61 11.26 -25.90
C ILE A 18 -41.10 10.08 -25.09
N ILE A 19 -40.71 9.03 -25.82
CA ILE A 19 -39.77 8.01 -25.37
C ILE A 19 -38.38 8.63 -25.55
N LEU A 20 -37.57 8.68 -24.48
CA LEU A 20 -36.12 8.66 -24.63
C LEU A 20 -35.51 7.79 -23.55
N ILE A 21 -35.08 6.61 -23.99
CA ILE A 21 -34.18 5.69 -23.30
C ILE A 21 -32.78 6.32 -23.30
N LEU A 22 -32.10 6.35 -22.15
CA LEU A 22 -30.63 6.27 -22.12
C LEU A 22 -30.15 5.43 -20.93
N THR A 23 -29.98 4.15 -21.23
CA THR A 23 -29.10 3.18 -20.56
C THR A 23 -27.67 3.69 -20.43
N ILE A 24 -27.02 3.50 -19.26
CA ILE A 24 -25.59 3.10 -19.21
C ILE A 24 -25.34 2.16 -18.02
N PHE A 25 -25.06 0.91 -18.37
CA PHE A 25 -24.17 -0.07 -17.73
C PHE A 25 -23.51 0.35 -16.41
N VAL A 26 -23.84 -0.34 -15.31
CA VAL A 26 -22.83 -0.69 -14.29
C VAL A 26 -22.61 -2.19 -14.35
N ILE A 27 -22.00 -2.63 -15.44
CA ILE A 27 -21.05 -3.75 -15.36
C ILE A 27 -19.78 -3.12 -14.79
N GLY A 28 -19.76 -2.91 -13.49
CA GLY A 28 -18.53 -2.62 -12.78
C GLY A 28 -17.82 -3.95 -12.57
N CYS A 29 -16.79 -4.23 -13.37
CA CYS A 29 -15.89 -5.35 -13.23
C CYS A 29 -15.66 -5.68 -11.74
N SER A 30 -16.17 -6.81 -11.28
CA SER A 30 -15.70 -7.46 -10.07
C SER A 30 -14.30 -8.04 -10.34
N ASN A 31 -13.34 -7.16 -10.62
CA ASN A 31 -11.98 -7.45 -10.23
C ASN A 31 -12.02 -7.33 -8.70
N GLN A 32 -12.31 -8.43 -8.01
CA GLN A 32 -11.85 -8.61 -6.64
C GLN A 32 -10.32 -8.58 -6.72
N GLU A 33 -9.75 -7.38 -6.86
CA GLU A 33 -8.34 -7.18 -6.59
C GLU A 33 -8.13 -7.70 -5.18
N LYS A 34 -7.29 -8.73 -5.05
CA LYS A 34 -6.93 -9.27 -3.74
C LYS A 34 -6.58 -8.09 -2.84
N LYS A 35 -7.30 -7.96 -1.73
CA LYS A 35 -7.04 -6.93 -0.74
C LYS A 35 -5.64 -7.21 -0.19
N VAL A 36 -4.68 -6.36 -0.58
CA VAL A 36 -3.33 -6.42 -0.06
C VAL A 36 -3.36 -5.75 1.32
N GLU A 37 -2.86 -6.45 2.33
CA GLU A 37 -2.83 -5.97 3.72
C GLU A 37 -1.38 -5.89 4.22
N PRO A 38 -1.06 -4.94 5.13
CA PRO A 38 0.27 -4.82 5.70
C PRO A 38 0.61 -5.99 6.62
N ILE A 39 1.89 -6.35 6.66
CA ILE A 39 2.40 -7.29 7.66
C ILE A 39 2.51 -6.55 9.00
N THR A 40 1.69 -6.95 9.97
CA THR A 40 1.65 -6.30 11.29
C THR A 40 2.41 -7.07 12.38
N SER A 41 2.83 -8.30 12.08
CA SER A 41 3.55 -9.17 13.01
C SER A 41 4.70 -9.87 12.28
N TRP A 42 5.92 -9.59 12.73
CA TRP A 42 7.16 -10.08 12.16
C TRP A 42 7.68 -11.22 13.03
N LYS A 43 8.13 -12.31 12.41
CA LYS A 43 8.62 -13.49 13.12
C LYS A 43 10.13 -13.57 13.05
N ASN A 44 10.75 -13.92 14.17
CA ASN A 44 12.16 -14.24 14.18
C ASN A 44 12.36 -15.66 13.63
N GLU A 45 12.58 -15.76 12.33
CA GLU A 45 12.91 -17.00 11.64
C GLU A 45 14.42 -17.11 11.33
N ASP A 46 15.18 -16.09 11.73
CA ASP A 46 16.64 -16.03 11.55
C ASP A 46 17.34 -16.73 12.72
N LYS A 47 18.12 -17.77 12.43
CA LYS A 47 18.84 -18.57 13.44
C LYS A 47 20.03 -17.82 14.03
N GLU A 48 20.50 -16.79 13.36
CA GLU A 48 21.70 -16.03 13.75
C GLU A 48 21.34 -14.74 14.49
N VAL A 49 20.05 -14.40 14.56
CA VAL A 49 19.53 -13.26 15.33
C VAL A 49 18.85 -13.77 16.60
N SER A 50 19.38 -13.38 17.77
CA SER A 50 18.74 -13.75 19.04
C SER A 50 17.36 -13.11 19.18
N ALA A 51 16.48 -13.69 20.00
CA ALA A 51 15.15 -13.12 20.24
C ALA A 51 15.20 -11.67 20.80
N GLN A 52 16.22 -11.37 21.61
CA GLN A 52 16.43 -10.02 22.13
C GLN A 52 16.89 -9.06 21.03
N GLU A 53 17.86 -9.48 20.22
CA GLU A 53 18.35 -8.69 19.09
C GLU A 53 17.23 -8.42 18.08
N PHE A 54 16.44 -9.45 17.73
CA PHE A 54 15.28 -9.30 16.85
C PHE A 54 14.28 -8.27 17.37
N LYS A 55 13.98 -8.31 18.67
CA LYS A 55 13.05 -7.36 19.30
C LYS A 55 13.56 -5.91 19.22
N GLU A 56 14.86 -5.70 19.42
CA GLU A 56 15.44 -4.36 19.31
C GLU A 56 15.48 -3.89 17.86
N LEU A 57 15.89 -4.75 16.92
CA LEU A 57 15.98 -4.44 15.50
C LEU A 57 14.62 -4.22 14.82
N THR A 58 13.53 -4.73 15.39
CA THR A 58 12.15 -4.60 14.85
C THR A 58 11.27 -3.66 15.68
N LYS A 59 11.84 -2.94 16.65
CA LYS A 59 11.08 -2.10 17.59
C LYS A 59 10.22 -1.05 16.88
N SER A 60 10.68 -0.55 15.73
CA SER A 60 9.97 0.44 14.93
C SER A 60 9.38 -0.13 13.65
N ASN A 61 9.36 -1.46 13.50
CA ASN A 61 8.62 -2.04 12.39
C ASN A 61 7.16 -1.55 12.45
N ASN A 62 6.61 -1.18 11.31
CA ASN A 62 5.28 -0.60 11.14
C ASN A 62 5.11 0.83 11.68
N ALA A 63 6.19 1.52 12.05
CA ALA A 63 6.18 2.97 12.28
C ALA A 63 5.78 3.77 11.01
N LEU A 64 5.95 3.16 9.83
CA LEU A 64 5.53 3.69 8.54
C LEU A 64 4.60 2.69 7.83
N GLU A 65 3.50 3.18 7.25
CA GLU A 65 2.54 2.41 6.45
C GLU A 65 2.38 3.04 5.06
N TYR A 66 2.12 2.22 4.04
CA TYR A 66 1.66 2.70 2.73
C TYR A 66 0.20 2.35 2.48
N LYS A 67 -0.65 3.37 2.49
CA LYS A 67 -2.11 3.24 2.39
C LYS A 67 -2.69 4.29 1.48
N ASN A 68 -3.62 3.89 0.60
CA ASN A 68 -4.32 4.78 -0.32
C ASN A 68 -3.37 5.67 -1.15
N GLY A 69 -2.23 5.11 -1.58
CA GLY A 69 -1.26 5.85 -2.39
C GLY A 69 -0.33 6.78 -1.61
N LYS A 70 -0.35 6.74 -0.26
CA LYS A 70 0.40 7.66 0.60
C LYS A 70 1.18 6.91 1.67
N PHE A 71 2.33 7.48 2.03
CA PHE A 71 3.07 7.09 3.23
C PHE A 71 2.46 7.76 4.46
N ILE A 72 2.12 6.98 5.47
CA ILE A 72 1.53 7.41 6.74
C ILE A 72 2.53 7.07 7.84
N ILE A 73 2.96 8.09 8.59
CA ILE A 73 3.83 7.92 9.76
C ILE A 73 2.93 7.71 10.98
N HIS A 74 3.13 6.61 11.69
CA HIS A 74 2.41 6.27 12.93
C HIS A 74 3.23 6.57 14.18
N ASP A 75 4.56 6.57 14.05
CA ASP A 75 5.50 6.91 15.12
C ASP A 75 6.50 7.96 14.61
N GLU A 76 6.30 9.21 15.03
CA GLU A 76 7.14 10.34 14.61
C GLU A 76 8.54 10.31 15.24
N ASP A 77 8.72 9.63 16.37
CA ASP A 77 10.02 9.50 17.02
C ASP A 77 10.91 8.46 16.31
N ALA A 78 10.28 7.46 15.67
CA ALA A 78 10.97 6.43 14.91
C ALA A 78 11.29 6.82 13.46
N VAL A 79 10.55 7.78 12.87
CA VAL A 79 10.65 8.12 11.43
C VAL A 79 11.16 9.53 11.21
N VAL A 80 12.32 9.65 10.57
CA VAL A 80 12.83 10.93 10.08
C VAL A 80 12.41 11.12 8.62
N LYS A 81 11.59 12.13 8.37
CA LYS A 81 11.23 12.58 7.02
C LYS A 81 12.10 13.76 6.61
N SER A 82 12.73 13.66 5.44
CA SER A 82 13.50 14.74 4.84
C SER A 82 13.08 14.99 3.40
N GLN A 83 13.27 16.22 2.91
CA GLN A 83 12.92 16.61 1.56
C GLN A 83 14.02 17.48 0.94
N ALA A 84 14.42 17.15 -0.29
CA ALA A 84 15.38 17.90 -1.09
C ALA A 84 14.86 18.01 -2.53
N GLY A 85 14.28 19.15 -2.87
CA GLY A 85 13.60 19.33 -4.16
C GLY A 85 12.44 18.35 -4.33
N ASP A 86 12.47 17.58 -5.43
CA ASP A 86 11.47 16.56 -5.79
C ASP A 86 11.70 15.21 -5.10
N VAL A 87 12.68 15.13 -4.19
CA VAL A 87 13.04 13.89 -3.49
C VAL A 87 12.60 13.98 -2.03
N THR A 88 11.79 13.02 -1.60
CA THR A 88 11.43 12.81 -0.19
C THR A 88 12.03 11.50 0.29
N THR A 89 12.72 11.54 1.43
CA THR A 89 13.29 10.35 2.06
C THR A 89 12.69 10.14 3.45
N TYR A 90 12.26 8.91 3.72
CA TYR A 90 11.83 8.44 5.04
C TYR A 90 12.88 7.47 5.55
N PHE A 91 13.48 7.78 6.70
CA PHE A 91 14.38 6.89 7.41
C PHE A 91 13.70 6.38 8.67
N VAL A 92 13.58 5.07 8.82
CA VAL A 92 12.96 4.41 9.98
C VAL A 92 14.07 3.76 10.82
N GLN A 93 14.23 4.23 12.05
CA GLN A 93 15.21 3.67 12.98
C GLN A 93 14.76 2.27 13.42
N ASN A 94 15.67 1.31 13.63
CA ASN A 94 15.32 0.00 14.17
C ASN A 94 14.15 -0.68 13.41
N ALA A 95 14.26 -0.67 12.09
CA ALA A 95 13.39 -1.42 11.18
C ALA A 95 14.20 -2.51 10.49
N TYR A 96 13.69 -3.73 10.54
CA TYR A 96 14.38 -4.95 10.11
C TYR A 96 13.41 -5.90 9.41
N ILE A 97 13.80 -6.43 8.26
CA ILE A 97 13.04 -7.46 7.56
C ILE A 97 13.61 -8.85 7.90
N PRO A 98 12.79 -9.82 8.34
CA PRO A 98 13.25 -11.20 8.49
C PRO A 98 13.79 -11.77 7.18
N MET A 99 14.80 -12.64 7.26
CA MET A 99 15.45 -13.24 6.09
C MET A 99 14.45 -13.97 5.18
N THR A 100 13.47 -14.68 5.75
CA THR A 100 12.46 -15.42 4.99
C THR A 100 11.53 -14.49 4.19
N ASP A 101 11.18 -13.33 4.74
CA ASP A 101 10.43 -12.28 4.05
C ASP A 101 11.29 -11.63 2.94
N ALA A 102 12.58 -11.36 3.22
CA ALA A 102 13.52 -10.83 2.24
C ALA A 102 13.71 -11.78 1.03
N GLU A 103 13.87 -13.08 1.29
CA GLU A 103 13.90 -14.11 0.25
C GLU A 103 12.59 -14.18 -0.54
N THR A 104 11.45 -13.99 0.12
CA THR A 104 10.13 -13.97 -0.53
C THR A 104 10.02 -12.80 -1.50
N ILE A 105 10.54 -11.63 -1.12
CA ILE A 105 10.62 -10.47 -2.01
C ILE A 105 11.45 -10.80 -3.26
N ILE A 106 12.63 -11.40 -3.08
CA ILE A 106 13.56 -11.73 -4.17
C ILE A 106 12.98 -12.78 -5.12
N LYS A 107 12.37 -13.85 -4.58
CA LYS A 107 11.83 -14.98 -5.36
C LYS A 107 10.61 -14.60 -6.21
N LYS A 108 9.95 -13.47 -5.92
CA LYS A 108 8.79 -13.03 -6.68
C LYS A 108 9.20 -12.12 -7.83
N ASP A 109 9.09 -12.66 -9.04
CA ASP A 109 9.48 -12.00 -10.29
C ASP A 109 8.82 -10.64 -10.55
N LYS A 110 7.57 -10.43 -10.08
CA LYS A 110 6.77 -9.25 -10.45
C LYS A 110 5.98 -8.70 -9.27
N TRP A 111 6.58 -7.75 -8.58
CA TRP A 111 5.87 -6.89 -7.63
C TRP A 111 5.23 -5.69 -8.35
N THR A 112 3.98 -5.41 -8.00
CA THR A 112 3.44 -4.06 -8.24
C THR A 112 3.87 -3.15 -7.09
N LYS A 113 4.10 -1.87 -7.38
CA LYS A 113 4.46 -0.88 -6.37
C LYS A 113 3.47 -0.87 -5.20
N ARG A 114 2.16 -0.88 -5.49
CA ARG A 114 1.13 -0.91 -4.45
C ARG A 114 1.23 -2.16 -3.57
N GLU A 115 1.32 -3.33 -4.20
CA GLU A 115 1.36 -4.59 -3.46
C GLU A 115 2.57 -4.64 -2.52
N PHE A 116 3.74 -4.29 -3.06
CA PHE A 116 4.99 -4.30 -2.31
C PHE A 116 4.99 -3.30 -1.15
N LEU A 117 4.69 -2.03 -1.45
CA LEU A 117 4.71 -0.98 -0.44
C LEU A 117 3.66 -1.25 0.65
N THR A 118 2.47 -1.74 0.30
CA THR A 118 1.47 -2.07 1.32
C THR A 118 1.92 -3.20 2.23
N GLN A 119 2.58 -4.26 1.70
CA GLN A 119 2.98 -5.40 2.52
C GLN A 119 4.22 -5.15 3.38
N TYR A 120 5.28 -4.60 2.77
CA TYR A 120 6.62 -4.67 3.35
C TYR A 120 7.17 -3.35 3.88
N ILE A 121 6.57 -2.20 3.57
CA ILE A 121 7.16 -0.91 3.96
C ILE A 121 7.33 -0.75 5.47
N GLY A 122 6.55 -1.49 6.26
CA GLY A 122 6.68 -1.53 7.71
C GLY A 122 8.05 -2.01 8.19
N ALA A 123 8.80 -2.78 7.40
CA ALA A 123 10.16 -3.21 7.75
C ALA A 123 11.27 -2.44 7.00
N ALA A 124 10.92 -1.43 6.21
CA ALA A 124 11.89 -0.67 5.43
C ALA A 124 12.66 0.32 6.31
N GLN A 125 13.98 0.34 6.18
CA GLN A 125 14.84 1.28 6.90
C GLN A 125 14.96 2.62 6.16
N ASN A 126 14.96 2.59 4.82
CA ASN A 126 14.99 3.82 4.02
C ASN A 126 14.04 3.71 2.83
N ILE A 127 13.25 4.76 2.62
CA ILE A 127 12.35 4.90 1.48
C ILE A 127 12.67 6.23 0.82
N THR A 128 13.06 6.21 -0.45
CA THR A 128 13.31 7.42 -1.23
C THR A 128 12.31 7.51 -2.38
N VAL A 129 11.52 8.58 -2.38
CA VAL A 129 10.51 8.88 -3.41
C VAL A 129 11.00 10.06 -4.22
N ASN A 130 11.15 9.87 -5.53
CA ASN A 130 11.48 10.93 -6.47
C ASN A 130 10.25 11.22 -7.34
N GLU A 131 9.64 12.38 -7.16
CA GLU A 131 8.41 12.75 -7.87
C GLU A 131 8.64 13.06 -9.35
N LYS A 132 9.81 13.63 -9.68
CA LYS A 132 10.20 13.99 -11.04
C LYS A 132 10.39 12.76 -11.92
N ASP A 133 11.16 11.80 -11.43
CA ASP A 133 11.47 10.55 -12.15
C ASP A 133 10.42 9.46 -11.88
N LYS A 134 9.45 9.73 -10.99
CA LYS A 134 8.39 8.81 -10.57
C LYS A 134 8.92 7.48 -10.04
N THR A 135 10.08 7.52 -9.38
CA THR A 135 10.73 6.35 -8.81
C THR A 135 10.50 6.26 -7.30
N VAL A 136 10.49 5.02 -6.80
CA VAL A 136 10.51 4.73 -5.37
C VAL A 136 11.59 3.68 -5.12
N GLU A 137 12.63 4.03 -4.37
CA GLU A 137 13.60 3.07 -3.85
C GLU A 137 13.23 2.72 -2.41
N VAL A 138 13.23 1.42 -2.11
CA VAL A 138 13.02 0.90 -0.76
C VAL A 138 14.23 0.07 -0.37
N PHE A 139 14.81 0.38 0.79
CA PHE A 139 15.97 -0.27 1.36
C PHE A 139 15.61 -0.94 2.68
N PHE A 140 16.06 -2.18 2.82
CA PHE A 140 15.87 -3.00 4.02
C PHE A 140 17.23 -3.49 4.51
N ILE A 141 17.30 -3.68 5.82
CA ILE A 141 18.36 -4.44 6.47
C ILE A 141 17.82 -5.80 6.93
N THR A 142 18.62 -6.85 6.75
CA THR A 142 18.33 -8.24 7.12
C THR A 142 19.61 -8.94 7.60
N GLY A 143 19.49 -10.16 8.10
CA GLY A 143 20.59 -11.02 8.53
C GLY A 143 21.22 -10.63 9.87
N PRO A 144 22.16 -11.43 10.38
CA PRO A 144 22.84 -11.19 11.65
C PRO A 144 23.47 -9.79 11.67
N ARG A 145 23.17 -9.01 12.71
CA ARG A 145 23.69 -7.64 12.90
C ARG A 145 23.34 -6.65 11.78
N GLY A 146 22.39 -6.95 10.89
CA GLY A 146 21.94 -6.04 9.83
C GLY A 146 22.90 -5.84 8.67
N TYR A 147 23.79 -6.81 8.40
CA TYR A 147 24.75 -6.73 7.27
C TYR A 147 24.17 -7.17 5.92
N GLY A 148 23.02 -7.83 5.91
CA GLY A 148 22.29 -8.12 4.69
C GLY A 148 21.53 -6.88 4.23
N GLU A 149 21.72 -6.49 2.99
CA GLU A 149 21.00 -5.38 2.37
C GLU A 149 20.05 -5.92 1.31
N LEU A 150 18.86 -5.32 1.23
CA LEU A 150 17.92 -5.54 0.13
C LEU A 150 17.45 -4.18 -0.38
N ARG A 151 17.61 -3.93 -1.68
CA ARG A 151 17.06 -2.74 -2.36
C ARG A 151 16.05 -3.16 -3.41
N VAL A 152 14.94 -2.45 -3.45
CA VAL A 152 13.92 -2.59 -4.47
C VAL A 152 13.62 -1.22 -5.06
N LEU A 153 13.94 -1.05 -6.35
CA LEU A 153 13.65 0.15 -7.12
C LEU A 153 12.38 -0.07 -7.95
N PHE A 154 11.40 0.81 -7.78
CA PHE A 154 10.23 0.91 -8.63
C PHE A 154 10.39 2.08 -9.59
N ASP A 155 10.23 1.81 -10.89
CA ASP A 155 10.05 2.83 -11.93
C ASP A 155 8.59 2.76 -12.40
N GLY A 156 7.82 3.81 -12.07
CA GLY A 156 6.38 3.81 -12.24
C GLY A 156 5.68 2.82 -11.30
N ASN A 157 5.05 1.77 -11.86
CA ASN A 157 4.20 0.83 -11.10
C ASN A 157 4.78 -0.60 -11.00
N LYS A 158 5.91 -0.89 -11.63
CA LYS A 158 6.54 -2.22 -11.63
C LYS A 158 7.89 -2.14 -10.93
N ALA A 159 8.27 -3.22 -10.24
CA ALA A 159 9.64 -3.36 -9.77
C ALA A 159 10.58 -3.37 -10.98
N GLY A 160 11.56 -2.47 -10.98
CA GLY A 160 12.57 -2.35 -12.01
C GLY A 160 13.82 -3.15 -11.65
N THR A 161 14.33 -3.01 -10.43
CA THR A 161 15.58 -3.66 -10.00
C THR A 161 15.49 -4.11 -8.55
N VAL A 162 15.93 -5.33 -8.28
CA VAL A 162 16.14 -5.88 -6.94
C VAL A 162 17.62 -6.20 -6.79
N THR A 163 18.28 -5.66 -5.77
CA THR A 163 19.69 -5.99 -5.43
C THR A 163 19.79 -6.43 -3.98
N ASN A 164 20.71 -7.35 -3.70
CA ASN A 164 20.97 -7.86 -2.35
C ASN A 164 22.45 -8.21 -2.13
N THR A 165 22.84 -8.46 -0.88
CA THR A 165 24.23 -8.79 -0.47
C THR A 165 24.37 -10.12 0.27
N PHE A 166 23.31 -10.94 0.33
CA PHE A 166 23.24 -12.16 1.14
C PHE A 166 22.84 -13.39 0.31
#